data_AF-L0LB72-F1
#
_entry.id   AF-L0LB72-F1
#
_cell.length_a   1.000
_cell.length_b   1.000
_cell.length_c   1.000
_cell.angle_alpha   90.00
_cell.angle_beta   90.00
_cell.angle_gamma   90.00
#
_symmetry.space_group_name_H-M   'P 1'
#
loop_
_entity.id
_entity.type
_entity.pdbx_description
1 polymer ?
#
loop_
_entity_poly.entity_id
_entity_poly.type
_entity_poly.pdbx_seq_one_letter_code
_entity_poly.pdbx_strand_id
1 'polypeptide(L)'
;GHPEVYILIIPAFGIISEGLSLFTQKIILAKDSIILAMLCLSLLGSAVWAHHIYTVGLEVDTRAYFTAVTIMISLPTGTKVFNWLCSYLGNSMQINNITSIKWIILFLLTFTLGGSTGVILANSATDLALHDTYYVVAHFHFVLSLGAVIALFSSLILYQKVFFASEVSFYSNTVFHFFL
;
A
#
# COMPACT_ATOMS: atom_id res chain seq x y z
N GLY A 1 2.59 -7.01 -15.77
CA GLY A 1 3.24 -5.72 -16.04
C GLY A 1 3.12 -4.82 -14.83
N HIS A 2 3.58 -3.58 -14.94
CA HIS A 2 3.46 -2.59 -13.87
C HIS A 2 2.02 -2.06 -13.62
N PRO A 3 1.15 -1.88 -14.64
CA PRO A 3 -0.25 -1.53 -14.38
C PRO A 3 -0.98 -2.53 -13.47
N GLU A 4 -0.69 -3.82 -13.62
CA GLU A 4 -1.33 -4.90 -12.87
C GLU A 4 -1.04 -4.83 -11.37
N VAL A 5 0.16 -4.36 -10.97
CA VAL A 5 0.46 -4.18 -9.54
C VAL A 5 -0.40 -3.09 -8.91
N TYR A 6 -0.81 -2.06 -9.68
CA TYR A 6 -1.74 -1.05 -9.20
C TYR A 6 -3.18 -1.53 -9.12
N ILE A 7 -3.60 -2.38 -10.07
CA ILE A 7 -4.93 -2.99 -10.04
C ILE A 7 -5.12 -3.80 -8.74
N LEU A 8 -4.06 -4.46 -8.27
CA LEU A 8 -4.09 -5.24 -7.03
C LEU A 8 -4.07 -4.36 -5.77
N ILE A 9 -3.30 -3.28 -5.74
CA ILE A 9 -3.11 -2.49 -4.51
C ILE A 9 -4.14 -1.36 -4.31
N ILE A 10 -4.75 -0.83 -5.38
CA ILE A 10 -5.73 0.26 -5.26
C ILE A 10 -6.97 -0.15 -4.43
N PRO A 11 -7.56 -1.34 -4.62
CA PRO A 11 -8.66 -1.82 -3.76
C PRO A 11 -8.24 -1.96 -2.30
N ALA A 12 -7.02 -2.45 -2.04
CA ALA A 12 -6.46 -2.54 -0.69
C ALA A 12 -6.44 -1.16 -0.01
N PHE A 13 -6.03 -0.11 -0.72
CA PHE A 13 -6.08 1.25 -0.19
C PHE A 13 -7.49 1.72 0.18
N GLY A 14 -8.52 1.28 -0.54
CA GLY A 14 -9.92 1.56 -0.21
C GLY A 14 -10.32 0.93 1.12
N ILE A 15 -9.99 -0.35 1.32
CA ILE A 15 -10.25 -1.09 2.57
C ILE A 15 -9.55 -0.43 3.76
N ILE A 16 -8.28 -0.04 3.61
CA ILE A 16 -7.52 0.64 4.66
C ILE A 16 -8.16 1.98 5.03
N SER A 17 -8.59 2.73 4.02
CA SER A 17 -9.27 4.01 4.19
C SER A 17 -10.55 3.86 5.00
N GLU A 18 -11.42 2.94 4.58
CA GLU A 18 -12.68 2.70 5.25
C GLU A 18 -12.51 2.15 6.67
N GLY A 19 -11.58 1.21 6.86
CA GLY A 19 -11.27 0.67 8.18
C GLY A 19 -10.80 1.75 9.17
N LEU A 20 -9.99 2.72 8.72
CA LEU A 20 -9.61 3.88 9.54
C LEU A 20 -10.80 4.79 9.84
N SER A 21 -11.66 5.03 8.84
CA SER A 21 -12.86 5.85 9.02
C SER A 21 -13.81 5.23 10.06
N LEU A 22 -14.01 3.92 10.00
CA LEU A 22 -14.83 3.16 10.95
C LEU A 22 -14.20 3.15 12.35
N PHE A 23 -12.89 2.96 12.46
CA PHE A 23 -12.19 2.98 13.75
C PHE A 23 -12.28 4.34 14.44
N THR A 24 -12.22 5.42 13.66
CA THR A 24 -12.24 6.81 14.16
C THR A 24 -13.64 7.42 14.25
N GLN A 25 -14.66 6.78 13.65
CA GLN A 25 -16.02 7.32 13.47
C GLN A 25 -16.03 8.70 12.78
N LYS A 26 -15.06 8.94 11.89
CA LYS A 26 -14.92 10.19 11.15
C LYS A 26 -14.53 9.92 9.72
N ILE A 27 -14.85 10.87 8.85
CA ILE A 27 -14.31 10.90 7.48
C ILE A 27 -12.79 11.08 7.58
N ILE A 28 -12.05 10.35 6.76
CA ILE A 28 -10.59 10.41 6.69
C ILE A 28 -10.16 11.84 6.35
N LEU A 29 -9.06 12.26 6.96
CA LEU A 29 -8.45 13.56 6.68
C LEU A 29 -8.16 13.71 5.19
N ALA A 30 -8.51 14.87 4.65
CA ALA A 30 -8.24 15.26 3.27
C ALA A 30 -8.69 14.22 2.23
N LYS A 31 -9.92 13.69 2.34
CA LYS A 31 -10.50 12.71 1.41
C LYS A 31 -10.29 13.05 -0.07
N ASP A 32 -10.39 14.31 -0.46
CA ASP A 32 -10.27 14.74 -1.85
C ASP A 32 -8.83 14.57 -2.34
N SER A 33 -7.84 14.81 -1.46
CA SER A 33 -6.43 14.55 -1.76
C SER A 33 -6.12 13.06 -1.92
N ILE A 34 -6.80 12.18 -1.15
CA ILE A 34 -6.66 10.73 -1.28
C ILE A 34 -7.25 10.24 -2.61
N ILE A 35 -8.40 10.80 -3.02
CA ILE A 35 -9.03 10.50 -4.31
C ILE A 35 -8.12 10.96 -5.45
N LEU A 36 -7.59 12.18 -5.39
CA LEU A 36 -6.66 12.70 -6.39
C LEU A 36 -5.38 11.86 -6.46
N ALA A 37 -4.85 11.43 -5.32
CA ALA A 37 -3.70 10.54 -5.27
C ALA A 37 -3.98 9.18 -5.94
N MET A 38 -5.19 8.60 -5.78
CA MET A 38 -5.57 7.37 -6.48
C MET A 38 -5.66 7.55 -7.99
N LEU A 39 -6.19 8.68 -8.45
CA LEU A 39 -6.22 9.03 -9.86
C LEU A 39 -4.81 9.20 -10.43
N CYS A 40 -3.92 9.90 -9.72
CA CYS A 40 -2.52 10.04 -10.13
C CYS A 40 -1.82 8.67 -10.21
N LEU A 41 -2.07 7.79 -9.24
CA LEU A 41 -1.49 6.43 -9.23
C LEU A 41 -1.95 5.59 -10.43
N SER A 42 -3.24 5.63 -10.76
CA SER A 42 -3.75 4.87 -11.91
C SER A 42 -3.19 5.37 -13.24
N LEU A 43 -3.05 6.68 -13.40
CA LEU A 43 -2.47 7.29 -14.61
C LEU A 43 -0.96 7.03 -14.70
N LEU A 44 -0.19 7.42 -13.67
CA LEU A 44 1.27 7.27 -13.67
C LEU A 44 1.70 5.79 -13.70
N GLY A 45 0.94 4.90 -13.06
CA GLY A 45 1.22 3.47 -13.05
C GLY A 45 1.21 2.82 -14.43
N SER A 46 0.52 3.42 -15.41
CA SER A 46 0.56 2.98 -16.81
C SER A 46 1.78 3.47 -17.58
N ALA A 47 2.48 4.48 -17.07
CA ALA A 47 3.56 5.19 -17.76
C ALA A 47 4.97 4.83 -17.29
N VAL A 48 5.13 3.81 -16.43
CA VAL A 48 6.42 3.51 -15.78
C VAL A 48 6.96 2.11 -16.00
N TRP A 49 6.36 1.30 -16.88
CA TRP A 49 6.70 -0.13 -17.03
C TRP A 49 8.20 -0.41 -17.27
N ALA A 50 8.92 0.52 -17.90
CA ALA A 50 10.30 0.27 -18.31
C ALA A 50 11.31 0.20 -17.15
N HIS A 51 10.93 0.58 -15.92
CA HIS A 51 11.84 0.35 -14.78
C HIS A 51 12.08 -1.14 -14.50
N HIS A 52 11.25 -2.04 -15.03
CA HIS A 52 11.51 -3.49 -14.95
C HIS A 52 12.59 -3.98 -15.93
N ILE A 53 13.07 -3.11 -16.82
CA ILE A 53 14.00 -3.47 -17.89
C ILE A 53 15.17 -2.49 -18.00
N TYR A 54 15.59 -1.85 -16.90
CA TYR A 54 16.74 -0.91 -16.94
C TYR A 54 18.06 -1.53 -17.41
N THR A 55 18.19 -2.85 -17.27
CA THR A 55 19.39 -3.63 -17.58
C THR A 55 19.46 -4.11 -19.04
N VAL A 56 18.42 -3.91 -19.85
CA VAL A 56 18.39 -4.37 -21.26
C VAL A 56 19.17 -3.47 -22.23
N GLY A 57 19.83 -2.42 -21.73
CA GLY A 57 20.62 -1.50 -22.55
C GLY A 57 19.84 -0.30 -23.09
N LEU A 58 18.84 0.20 -22.35
CA LEU A 58 18.13 1.44 -22.69
C LEU A 58 19.07 2.66 -22.70
N GLU A 59 18.78 3.62 -23.57
CA GLU A 59 19.49 4.91 -23.62
C GLU A 59 19.44 5.64 -22.28
N VAL A 60 20.46 6.46 -22.00
CA VAL A 60 20.59 7.20 -20.73
C VAL A 60 19.37 8.09 -20.48
N ASP A 61 18.89 8.80 -21.51
CA ASP A 61 17.75 9.71 -21.39
C ASP A 61 16.45 8.95 -21.11
N THR A 62 16.26 7.78 -21.73
CA THR A 62 15.11 6.91 -21.46
C THR A 62 15.13 6.44 -20.01
N ARG A 63 16.29 5.99 -19.50
CA ARG A 63 16.42 5.59 -18.09
C ARG A 63 16.19 6.76 -17.13
N ALA A 64 16.69 7.95 -17.46
CA ALA A 64 16.48 9.16 -16.66
C ALA A 64 14.99 9.54 -16.58
N TYR A 65 14.28 9.50 -17.71
CA TYR A 65 12.82 9.72 -17.76
C TYR A 65 12.08 8.73 -16.85
N PHE A 66 12.28 7.43 -17.07
CA PHE A 66 11.58 6.40 -16.30
C PHE A 66 11.96 6.43 -14.81
N THR A 67 13.21 6.80 -14.48
CA THR A 67 13.64 7.03 -13.09
C THR A 67 12.83 8.15 -12.46
N ALA A 68 12.74 9.31 -13.13
CA ALA A 68 12.04 10.48 -12.61
C ALA A 68 10.54 10.19 -12.41
N VAL A 69 9.87 9.59 -13.40
CA VAL A 69 8.43 9.29 -13.32
C VAL A 69 8.15 8.19 -12.30
N THR A 70 8.99 7.16 -12.20
CA THR A 70 8.81 6.09 -11.19
C THR A 70 9.02 6.63 -9.77
N ILE A 71 9.99 7.52 -9.54
CA ILE A 71 10.16 8.17 -8.24
C ILE A 71 8.97 9.10 -7.94
N MET A 72 8.42 9.80 -8.94
CA MET A 72 7.28 10.71 -8.77
C MET A 72 6.04 10.01 -8.19
N ILE A 73 5.84 8.72 -8.46
CA ILE A 73 4.78 7.89 -7.88
C ILE A 73 4.84 7.86 -6.34
N SER A 74 6.03 8.04 -5.73
CA SER A 74 6.17 8.10 -4.27
C SER A 74 5.44 9.28 -3.63
N LEU A 75 5.16 10.34 -4.39
CA LEU A 75 4.43 11.51 -3.91
C LEU A 75 2.96 11.17 -3.60
N PRO A 76 2.12 10.71 -4.54
CA PRO A 76 0.74 10.34 -4.24
C PRO A 76 0.61 9.14 -3.29
N THR A 77 1.57 8.20 -3.24
CA THR A 77 1.54 7.16 -2.20
C THR A 77 1.85 7.75 -0.82
N GLY A 78 2.85 8.63 -0.72
CA GLY A 78 3.23 9.32 0.49
C GLY A 78 2.11 10.18 1.07
N THR A 79 1.38 10.93 0.23
CA THR A 79 0.23 11.74 0.69
C THR A 79 -0.86 10.87 1.31
N LYS A 80 -1.14 9.70 0.73
CA LYS A 80 -2.12 8.75 1.30
C LYS A 80 -1.68 8.18 2.63
N VAL A 81 -0.44 7.69 2.72
CA VAL A 81 0.13 7.18 3.99
C VAL A 81 0.08 8.25 5.08
N PHE A 82 0.46 9.48 4.75
CA PHE A 82 0.44 10.58 5.70
C PHE A 82 -0.98 10.91 6.17
N ASN A 83 -1.95 11.01 5.25
CA ASN A 83 -3.35 11.26 5.61
C ASN A 83 -3.95 10.15 6.47
N TRP A 84 -3.62 8.89 6.21
CA TRP A 84 -4.02 7.76 7.06
C TRP A 84 -3.42 7.87 8.46
N LEU A 85 -2.13 8.17 8.56
CA LEU A 85 -1.44 8.34 9.85
C LEU A 85 -2.02 9.50 10.65
N CYS A 86 -2.25 10.65 10.01
CA CYS A 86 -2.89 11.80 10.65
C CYS A 86 -4.33 11.51 11.08
N SER A 87 -5.09 10.74 10.29
CA SER A 87 -6.45 10.33 10.67
C SER A 87 -6.45 9.42 11.90
N TYR A 88 -5.47 8.52 11.99
CA TYR A 88 -5.29 7.64 13.15
C TYR A 88 -4.86 8.42 14.41
N LEU A 89 -3.82 9.26 14.30
CA LEU A 89 -3.24 9.99 15.45
C LEU A 89 -4.10 11.19 15.89
N GLY A 90 -4.79 11.85 14.96
CA GLY A 90 -5.55 13.07 15.21
C GLY A 90 -6.92 12.86 15.86
N ASN A 91 -7.30 11.63 16.21
CA ASN A 91 -8.65 11.34 16.67
C ASN A 91 -8.71 10.73 18.07
N SER A 92 -9.51 11.36 18.95
CA SER A 92 -9.74 10.95 20.34
C SER A 92 -10.81 9.87 20.51
N MET A 93 -11.72 9.72 19.53
CA MET A 93 -12.82 8.76 19.56
C MET A 93 -12.40 7.46 18.88
N GLN A 94 -11.61 6.65 19.59
CA GLN A 94 -11.19 5.34 19.13
C GLN A 94 -12.17 4.28 19.65
N ILE A 95 -12.83 3.54 18.75
CA ILE A 95 -13.67 2.41 19.17
C ILE A 95 -12.79 1.20 19.46
N ASN A 96 -13.05 0.53 20.58
CA ASN A 96 -12.38 -0.68 21.04
C ASN A 96 -12.58 -1.94 20.15
N ASN A 97 -13.08 -1.83 18.90
CA ASN A 97 -13.07 -2.95 17.96
C ASN A 97 -11.64 -3.09 17.39
N ILE A 98 -10.83 -3.82 18.16
CA ILE A 98 -9.37 -3.78 18.24
C ILE A 98 -8.64 -4.65 17.21
N THR A 99 -9.33 -5.50 16.44
CA THR A 99 -8.66 -6.48 15.56
C THR A 99 -8.35 -5.93 14.17
N SER A 100 -9.30 -5.28 13.49
CA SER A 100 -9.07 -4.74 12.13
C SER A 100 -8.02 -3.62 12.11
N ILE A 101 -7.96 -2.79 13.16
CA ILE A 101 -6.99 -1.69 13.25
C ILE A 101 -5.55 -2.19 13.34
N LYS A 102 -5.29 -3.36 13.95
CA LYS A 102 -3.95 -3.96 13.99
C LYS A 102 -3.45 -4.31 12.60
N TRP A 103 -4.30 -4.92 11.78
CA TRP A 103 -3.99 -5.21 10.37
C TRP A 103 -3.74 -3.94 9.57
N ILE A 104 -4.49 -2.86 9.83
CA ILE A 104 -4.28 -1.57 9.18
C ILE A 104 -2.93 -0.94 9.57
N ILE A 105 -2.57 -0.97 10.86
CA ILE A 105 -1.27 -0.46 11.32
C ILE A 105 -0.14 -1.30 10.73
N LEU A 106 -0.30 -2.63 10.67
CA LEU A 106 0.66 -3.53 10.03
C LEU A 106 0.79 -3.24 8.53
N PHE A 107 -0.32 -2.96 7.84
CA PHE A 107 -0.30 -2.51 6.45
C PHE A 107 0.53 -1.24 6.32
N LEU A 108 0.27 -0.21 7.11
CA LEU A 108 1.00 1.06 7.04
C LEU A 108 2.51 0.86 7.25
N LEU A 109 2.91 0.01 8.20
CA LEU A 109 4.31 -0.27 8.47
C LEU A 109 4.98 -1.07 7.35
N THR A 110 4.39 -2.19 6.94
CA THR A 110 4.96 -3.05 5.89
C THR A 110 4.98 -2.36 4.53
N PHE A 111 3.90 -1.64 4.19
CA PHE A 111 3.79 -0.89 2.95
C PHE A 111 4.77 0.28 2.88
N THR A 112 5.05 0.98 3.99
CA THR A 112 6.04 2.07 4.00
C THR A 112 7.48 1.57 3.88
N LEU A 113 7.82 0.47 4.55
CA LEU A 113 9.13 -0.19 4.40
C LEU A 113 9.32 -0.75 2.99
N GLY A 114 8.30 -1.41 2.43
CA GLY A 114 8.32 -1.85 1.04
C GLY A 114 8.39 -0.69 0.06
N GLY A 115 7.63 0.38 0.29
CA GLY A 115 7.61 1.57 -0.56
C GLY A 115 8.97 2.26 -0.61
N SER A 116 9.66 2.41 0.52
CA SER A 116 10.98 3.06 0.56
C SER A 116 12.05 2.27 -0.20
N THR A 117 12.04 0.93 -0.10
CA THR A 117 12.91 0.07 -0.95
C THR A 117 12.58 0.20 -2.44
N GLY A 118 11.30 0.42 -2.79
CA GLY A 118 10.88 0.69 -4.16
C GLY A 118 11.41 1.99 -4.73
N VAL A 119 11.48 3.05 -3.91
CA VAL A 119 12.11 4.33 -4.32
C VAL A 119 13.60 4.15 -4.62
N ILE A 120 14.29 3.27 -3.89
CA ILE A 120 15.69 2.92 -4.17
C ILE A 120 15.81 2.16 -5.50
N LEU A 121 14.92 1.20 -5.78
CA LEU A 121 14.90 0.46 -7.05
C LEU A 121 14.45 1.32 -8.25
N ALA A 122 13.68 2.39 -8.01
CA ALA A 122 13.23 3.29 -9.06
C ALA A 122 14.40 4.00 -9.76
N ASN A 123 15.55 4.12 -9.10
CA ASN A 123 16.76 4.70 -9.67
C ASN A 123 17.52 3.69 -10.53
N SER A 124 17.61 3.97 -11.82
CA SER A 124 18.30 3.13 -12.79
C SER A 124 19.79 2.87 -12.51
N ALA A 125 20.48 3.78 -11.81
CA ALA A 125 21.88 3.59 -11.44
C ALA A 125 22.06 2.56 -10.31
N THR A 126 21.17 2.57 -9.32
CA THR A 126 21.16 1.60 -8.23
C THR A 126 20.59 0.26 -8.67
N ASP A 127 19.57 0.27 -9.54
CA ASP A 127 18.97 -0.95 -10.07
C ASP A 127 20.00 -1.80 -10.83
N LEU A 128 21.01 -1.21 -11.49
CA LEU A 128 22.07 -1.99 -12.15
C LEU A 128 22.77 -3.00 -11.21
N ALA A 129 22.91 -2.67 -9.93
CA ALA A 129 23.52 -3.55 -8.93
C ALA A 129 22.49 -4.45 -8.20
N LEU A 130 21.21 -4.08 -8.21
CA LEU A 130 20.16 -4.74 -7.43
C LEU A 130 19.21 -5.59 -8.29
N HIS A 131 19.25 -5.42 -9.62
CA HIS A 131 18.41 -6.12 -10.57
C HIS A 131 18.56 -7.63 -10.44
N ASP A 132 17.44 -8.37 -10.49
CA ASP A 132 17.39 -9.83 -10.32
C ASP A 132 18.03 -10.37 -9.03
N THR A 133 18.18 -9.53 -8.00
CA THR A 133 18.63 -9.98 -6.66
C THR A 133 17.45 -10.17 -5.70
N TYR A 134 17.74 -10.76 -4.54
CA TYR A 134 16.76 -10.87 -3.44
C TYR A 134 16.26 -9.51 -2.94
N TYR A 135 16.92 -8.40 -3.26
CA TYR A 135 16.42 -7.06 -2.93
C TYR A 135 15.08 -6.77 -3.64
N VAL A 136 14.99 -7.08 -4.94
CA VAL A 136 13.77 -6.89 -5.75
C VAL A 136 12.65 -7.80 -5.25
N VAL A 137 12.99 -9.06 -4.95
CA VAL A 137 12.04 -10.03 -4.38
C VAL A 137 11.47 -9.51 -3.05
N ALA A 138 12.33 -9.06 -2.13
CA ALA A 138 11.90 -8.53 -0.85
C ALA A 138 11.01 -7.29 -1.00
N HIS A 139 11.42 -6.32 -1.82
CA HIS A 139 10.63 -5.13 -2.11
C HIS A 139 9.20 -5.47 -2.54
N PHE A 140 9.07 -6.35 -3.54
CA PHE A 140 7.78 -6.76 -4.06
C PHE A 140 6.94 -7.50 -3.03
N HIS A 141 7.55 -8.34 -2.19
CA HIS A 141 6.82 -9.07 -1.15
C HIS A 141 6.29 -8.13 -0.05
N PHE A 142 7.05 -7.10 0.35
CA PHE A 142 6.56 -6.12 1.32
C PHE A 142 5.37 -5.31 0.79
N VAL A 143 5.43 -4.86 -0.47
CA VAL A 143 4.40 -3.98 -1.04
C VAL A 143 3.17 -4.74 -1.50
N LEU A 144 3.35 -5.82 -2.28
CA LEU A 144 2.26 -6.50 -2.97
C LEU A 144 1.77 -7.71 -2.19
N SER A 145 2.64 -8.69 -1.90
CA SER A 145 2.15 -9.93 -1.27
C SER A 145 1.66 -9.68 0.15
N LEU A 146 2.45 -9.00 0.98
CA LEU A 146 2.05 -8.64 2.34
C LEU A 146 0.94 -7.58 2.31
N GLY A 147 1.10 -6.51 1.53
CA GLY A 147 0.11 -5.43 1.48
C GLY A 147 -1.28 -5.90 1.04
N ALA A 148 -1.39 -6.67 -0.04
CA ALA A 148 -2.69 -7.16 -0.53
C ALA A 148 -3.30 -8.20 0.41
N VAL A 149 -2.49 -9.12 0.96
CA VAL A 149 -2.98 -10.15 1.90
C VAL A 149 -3.45 -9.53 3.21
N ILE A 150 -2.70 -8.57 3.78
CA ILE A 150 -3.10 -7.83 4.98
C ILE A 150 -4.42 -7.09 4.75
N ALA A 151 -4.58 -6.42 3.60
CA ALA A 151 -5.83 -5.74 3.28
C ALA A 151 -7.01 -6.70 3.09
N LEU A 152 -6.77 -7.89 2.53
CA LEU A 152 -7.78 -8.94 2.40
C LEU A 152 -8.24 -9.42 3.79
N PHE A 153 -7.32 -9.72 4.71
CA PHE A 153 -7.67 -10.08 6.09
C PHE A 153 -8.39 -8.94 6.80
N SER A 154 -7.94 -7.70 6.63
CA SER A 154 -8.62 -6.51 7.17
C SER A 154 -10.06 -6.42 6.67
N SER A 155 -10.29 -6.61 5.36
CA SER A 155 -11.62 -6.60 4.75
C SER A 155 -12.52 -7.70 5.30
N LEU A 156 -12.04 -8.95 5.39
CA LEU A 156 -12.81 -10.06 5.93
C LEU A 156 -13.26 -9.80 7.37
N ILE A 157 -12.40 -9.20 8.19
CA ILE A 157 -12.73 -8.84 9.59
C ILE A 157 -13.72 -7.67 9.62
N LEU A 158 -13.52 -6.63 8.82
CA LEU A 158 -14.41 -5.47 8.76
C LEU A 158 -15.83 -5.85 8.32
N TYR A 159 -15.94 -6.74 7.32
CA TYR A 159 -17.19 -7.10 6.68
C TYR A 159 -17.72 -8.48 7.09
N GLN A 160 -17.19 -9.11 8.14
CA GLN A 160 -17.58 -10.45 8.57
C GLN A 160 -19.10 -10.60 8.78
N LYS A 161 -19.75 -9.59 9.37
CA LYS A 161 -21.20 -9.61 9.61
C LYS A 161 -22.00 -9.61 8.32
N VAL A 162 -21.48 -8.91 7.30
CA VAL A 162 -22.12 -8.82 5.98
C VAL A 162 -21.98 -10.15 5.25
N PHE A 163 -20.80 -10.77 5.29
CA PHE A 163 -20.55 -12.04 4.60
C PHE A 163 -21.18 -13.25 5.27
N PHE A 164 -21.15 -13.33 6.60
CA PHE A 164 -21.51 -14.55 7.33
C PHE A 164 -22.77 -14.42 8.19
N ALA A 165 -23.44 -13.27 8.16
CA ALA A 165 -24.63 -12.96 8.96
C ALA A 165 -24.46 -13.22 10.47
N SER A 166 -23.22 -13.33 10.95
CA SER A 166 -22.86 -13.68 12.31
C SER A 166 -21.53 -13.02 12.69
N GLU A 167 -21.40 -12.66 13.96
CA GLU A 167 -20.07 -12.42 14.53
C GLU A 167 -19.45 -13.78 14.79
N VAL A 168 -18.68 -14.28 13.82
CA VAL A 168 -17.83 -15.42 14.08
C VAL A 168 -16.93 -15.06 15.27
N SER A 169 -16.72 -15.97 16.21
CA SER A 169 -15.87 -15.80 17.40
C SER A 169 -14.37 -15.74 17.03
N PHE A 170 -14.05 -15.01 15.97
CA PHE A 170 -12.72 -14.77 15.43
C PHE A 170 -11.90 -13.84 16.35
N TYR A 171 -12.48 -13.21 17.37
CA TYR A 171 -11.81 -12.19 18.18
C TYR A 171 -10.53 -12.66 18.89
N SER A 172 -10.49 -13.86 19.48
CA SER A 172 -9.28 -14.39 20.13
C SER A 172 -8.29 -14.98 19.12
N ASN A 173 -8.80 -15.69 18.09
CA ASN A 173 -7.95 -16.37 17.11
C ASN A 173 -7.35 -15.41 16.07
N THR A 174 -8.02 -14.32 15.70
CA THR A 174 -7.48 -13.31 14.76
C THR A 174 -6.27 -12.59 15.33
N VAL A 175 -6.21 -12.35 16.64
CA VAL A 175 -5.02 -11.74 17.27
C VAL A 175 -3.86 -12.73 17.25
N PHE A 176 -4.11 -14.01 17.49
CA PHE A 176 -3.09 -15.05 17.36
C PHE A 176 -2.60 -15.19 15.92
N HIS A 177 -3.50 -15.26 14.94
CA HIS A 177 -3.17 -15.28 13.51
C HIS A 177 -2.53 -13.98 13.00
N PHE A 178 -2.67 -12.86 13.69
CA PHE A 178 -1.98 -11.62 13.36
C PHE A 178 -0.49 -11.67 13.70
N PHE A 179 -0.11 -12.41 14.75
CA PHE A 179 1.28 -12.52 15.19
C PHE A 179 2.02 -13.74 14.61
N LEU A 180 1.31 -14.66 13.95
CA LEU A 180 1.88 -15.78 13.20
C LEU A 180 2.10 -15.40 11.74
#